data_AF-A0A7V9QIH2-F1
#
_entry.id   AF-A0A7V9QIH2-F1
#
_cell.length_a   1.000
_cell.length_b   1.000
_cell.length_c   1.000
_cell.angle_alpha   90.00
_cell.angle_beta   90.00
_cell.angle_gamma   90.00
#
_symmetry.space_group_name_H-M   'P 1'
#
loop_
_entity.id
_entity.type
_entity.pdbx_description
1 polymer ?
#
loop_
_entity_poly.entity_id
_entity_poly.type
_entity_poly.pdbx_seq_one_letter_code
_entity_poly.pdbx_strand_id
1 'polypeptide(L)'
;MTRAPGLHHAFDEMRFGAERTLNLRTHHPSREQALKRTENWLRERQLGRAKEALVITGRGNNSPDGISVVREAIVQLFASLRRRGVVADVMEHTPGSFVVTFAKLNALRDAPQRARNPHEPVTSAQRQPADHRGEP
;
A
#
# COMPACT_ATOMS: atom_id res chain seq x y z
N MET A 1 15.93 16.93 -0.53
CA MET A 1 15.83 17.37 -1.93
C MET A 1 14.54 16.82 -2.53
N THR A 2 13.46 17.61 -2.51
CA THR A 2 12.16 17.20 -3.06
C THR A 2 12.18 17.39 -4.57
N ARG A 3 12.14 16.31 -5.35
CA ARG A 3 12.05 16.41 -6.82
C ARG A 3 10.79 17.20 -7.20
N ALA A 4 10.90 18.02 -8.24
CA ALA A 4 9.78 18.84 -8.71
C ALA A 4 8.56 17.95 -9.06
N PRO A 5 7.34 18.32 -8.63
CA PRO A 5 6.14 17.48 -8.77
C PRO A 5 5.80 17.13 -10.23
N GLY A 6 6.15 17.99 -11.20
CA GLY A 6 5.97 17.70 -12.63
C GLY A 6 6.85 16.57 -13.15
N LEU A 7 8.03 16.37 -12.56
CA LEU A 7 8.96 15.31 -12.95
C LEU A 7 8.46 13.93 -12.51
N HIS A 8 7.89 13.83 -11.30
CA HIS A 8 7.27 12.58 -10.82
C HIS A 8 6.12 12.15 -11.73
N HIS A 9 5.23 13.08 -12.09
CA HIS A 9 4.11 12.80 -12.97
C HIS A 9 4.56 12.28 -14.34
N ALA A 10 5.60 12.87 -14.93
CA ALA A 10 6.15 12.40 -16.21
C ALA A 10 6.72 10.97 -16.11
N PHE A 11 7.42 10.64 -15.02
CA PHE A 11 7.91 9.28 -14.78
C PHE A 11 6.79 8.27 -14.54
N ASP A 12 5.75 8.65 -13.80
CA ASP A 12 4.56 7.81 -13.58
C ASP A 12 3.83 7.52 -14.89
N GLU A 13 3.64 8.55 -15.74
CA GLU A 13 3.02 8.38 -17.06
C GLU A 13 3.85 7.44 -17.95
N MET A 14 5.18 7.57 -17.97
CA MET A 14 6.04 6.66 -18.74
C MET A 14 6.00 5.22 -18.19
N ARG A 15 5.94 5.04 -16.87
CA ARG A 15 6.00 3.73 -16.22
C ARG A 15 4.67 2.97 -16.31
N PHE A 16 3.56 3.66 -16.04
CA PHE A 16 2.24 3.04 -15.92
C PHE A 16 1.37 3.35 -17.14
N GLY A 17 1.44 4.59 -17.64
CA GLY A 17 0.51 5.14 -18.63
C GLY A 17 -0.93 5.19 -18.12
N ALA A 18 -1.82 5.72 -18.95
CA ALA A 18 -3.25 5.78 -18.63
C ALA A 18 -3.86 4.40 -18.32
N GLU A 19 -3.43 3.35 -19.01
CA GLU A 19 -4.01 2.00 -18.86
C GLU A 19 -3.68 1.34 -17.51
N ARG A 20 -2.60 1.71 -16.83
CA ARG A 20 -2.24 1.15 -15.52
C ARG A 20 -2.29 2.17 -14.41
N THR A 21 -3.01 3.26 -14.62
CA THR A 21 -3.23 4.32 -13.63
C THR A 21 -4.71 4.44 -13.31
N LEU A 22 -5.08 4.09 -12.08
CA LEU A 22 -6.42 4.35 -11.55
C LEU A 22 -6.42 5.63 -10.74
N ASN A 23 -7.06 6.67 -11.27
CA ASN A 23 -7.26 7.91 -10.55
C ASN A 23 -8.66 7.98 -9.91
N LEU A 24 -8.72 7.95 -8.59
CA LEU A 24 -9.96 8.08 -7.81
C LEU A 24 -10.29 9.53 -7.45
N ARG A 25 -9.37 10.48 -7.71
CA ARG A 25 -9.59 11.90 -7.47
C ARG A 25 -10.64 12.48 -8.41
N THR A 26 -10.71 11.97 -9.63
CA THR A 26 -11.72 12.35 -10.61
C THR A 26 -13.09 11.86 -10.14
N HIS A 27 -14.03 12.78 -9.96
CA HIS A 27 -15.45 12.55 -9.62
C HIS A 27 -15.84 12.36 -8.14
N HIS A 28 -14.95 12.59 -7.16
CA HIS A 28 -15.30 12.57 -5.73
C HIS A 28 -16.20 11.39 -5.31
N PRO A 29 -15.82 10.14 -5.59
CA PRO A 29 -16.66 8.98 -5.31
C PRO A 29 -16.92 8.83 -3.81
N SER A 30 -18.07 8.25 -3.45
CA SER A 30 -18.31 7.78 -2.09
C SER A 30 -17.31 6.67 -1.72
N ARG A 31 -17.15 6.39 -0.41
CA ARG A 31 -16.29 5.30 0.08
C ARG A 31 -16.61 3.97 -0.62
N GLU A 32 -17.89 3.62 -0.71
CA GLU A 32 -18.35 2.37 -1.31
C GLU A 32 -18.06 2.31 -2.81
N GLN A 33 -18.31 3.41 -3.53
CA GLN A 33 -18.01 3.53 -4.96
C GLN A 33 -16.52 3.38 -5.23
N ALA A 34 -15.68 4.05 -4.42
CA ALA A 34 -14.23 3.96 -4.53
C ALA A 34 -13.72 2.53 -4.31
N LEU A 35 -14.24 1.83 -3.29
CA LEU A 35 -13.91 0.44 -3.00
C LEU A 35 -14.28 -0.48 -4.16
N LYS A 36 -15.55 -0.45 -4.60
CA LYS A 36 -16.06 -1.30 -5.68
C LYS A 36 -15.30 -1.07 -6.99
N ARG A 37 -15.08 0.21 -7.35
CA ARG A 37 -14.33 0.58 -8.56
C ARG A 37 -12.90 0.07 -8.49
N THR A 38 -12.23 0.26 -7.37
CA THR A 38 -10.83 -0.15 -7.19
C THR A 38 -10.69 -1.67 -7.23
N GLU A 39 -11.58 -2.39 -6.55
CA GLU A 39 -11.55 -3.85 -6.57
C GLU A 39 -11.74 -4.41 -7.99
N ASN A 40 -12.79 -3.98 -8.68
CA ASN A 40 -13.08 -4.47 -10.03
C ASN A 40 -11.92 -4.17 -10.99
N TRP A 41 -11.43 -2.93 -10.96
CA TRP A 41 -10.35 -2.50 -11.84
C TRP A 41 -9.05 -3.27 -11.57
N LEU A 42 -8.67 -3.50 -10.31
CA LEU A 42 -7.46 -4.27 -9.99
C LEU A 42 -7.59 -5.74 -10.43
N ARG A 43 -8.77 -6.35 -10.30
CA ARG A 43 -9.02 -7.70 -10.81
C ARG A 43 -8.91 -7.76 -12.32
N GLU A 44 -9.50 -6.80 -13.03
CA GLU A 44 -9.41 -6.70 -14.49
C GLU A 44 -7.95 -6.57 -14.95
N ARG A 45 -7.15 -5.71 -14.31
CA ARG A 45 -5.73 -5.56 -14.64
C ARG A 45 -4.91 -6.80 -14.33
N GLN A 46 -5.23 -7.53 -13.25
CA GLN A 46 -4.62 -8.83 -12.98
C GLN A 46 -4.96 -9.87 -14.06
N LEU A 47 -6.23 -9.95 -14.47
CA LEU A 47 -6.67 -10.84 -15.56
C LEU A 47 -6.00 -10.48 -16.89
N GLY A 48 -5.81 -9.18 -17.15
CA GLY A 48 -5.02 -8.64 -18.24
C GLY A 48 -3.50 -8.84 -18.09
N ARG A 49 -3.04 -9.58 -17.08
CA ARG A 49 -1.63 -9.88 -16.78
C ARG A 49 -0.73 -8.65 -16.61
N ALA A 50 -1.30 -7.53 -16.16
CA ALA A 50 -0.50 -6.38 -15.75
C ALA A 50 0.44 -6.80 -14.61
N LYS A 51 1.69 -6.31 -14.64
CA LYS A 51 2.67 -6.60 -13.57
C LYS A 51 2.47 -5.70 -12.37
N GLU A 52 2.16 -4.43 -12.63
CA GLU A 52 1.98 -3.40 -11.63
C GLU A 52 1.02 -2.31 -12.12
N ALA A 53 0.44 -1.57 -11.18
CA ALA A 53 -0.44 -0.44 -11.43
C ALA A 53 -0.25 0.66 -10.39
N LEU A 54 -0.58 1.90 -10.76
CA LEU A 54 -0.62 3.06 -9.89
C LEU A 54 -2.08 3.35 -9.49
N VAL A 55 -2.35 3.48 -8.20
CA VAL A 55 -3.66 3.86 -7.65
C VAL A 55 -3.53 5.18 -6.92
N ILE A 56 -4.26 6.21 -7.37
CA ILE A 56 -4.24 7.56 -6.81
C ILE A 56 -5.54 7.78 -6.02
N THR A 57 -5.45 7.81 -4.69
CA THR A 57 -6.60 7.98 -3.78
C THR A 57 -6.83 9.44 -3.38
N GLY A 58 -5.84 10.31 -3.63
CA GLY A 58 -5.83 11.70 -3.16
C GLY A 58 -5.20 11.86 -1.77
N ARG A 59 -4.75 13.09 -1.46
CA ARG A 59 -3.94 13.43 -0.27
C ARG A 59 -4.74 13.74 1.00
N GLY A 60 -6.06 13.87 0.92
CA GLY A 60 -6.89 14.27 2.07
C GLY A 60 -6.95 15.78 2.35
N ASN A 61 -6.29 16.63 1.56
CA ASN A 61 -6.26 18.09 1.76
C ASN A 61 -7.63 18.79 1.82
N ASN A 62 -8.72 18.13 1.38
CA ASN A 62 -10.10 18.67 1.43
C ASN A 62 -11.05 17.76 2.24
N SER A 63 -10.51 16.83 3.04
CA SER A 63 -11.32 15.96 3.90
C SER A 63 -11.41 16.55 5.31
N PRO A 64 -12.51 16.29 6.06
CA PRO A 64 -12.59 16.63 7.48
C PRO A 64 -11.35 16.11 8.21
N ASP A 65 -10.73 16.98 9.03
CA ASP A 65 -9.50 16.69 9.80
C ASP A 65 -8.27 16.30 8.96
N GLY A 66 -8.29 16.51 7.65
CA GLY A 66 -7.21 16.12 6.73
C GLY A 66 -7.14 14.60 6.47
N ILE A 67 -8.12 13.83 6.93
CA ILE A 67 -8.14 12.36 6.82
C ILE A 67 -8.97 11.93 5.61
N SER A 68 -8.31 11.38 4.60
CA SER A 68 -9.02 10.82 3.44
C SER A 68 -9.65 9.46 3.77
N VAL A 69 -10.96 9.46 4.06
CA VAL A 69 -11.77 8.24 4.25
C VAL A 69 -11.60 7.25 3.09
N VAL A 70 -11.41 7.75 1.86
CA VAL A 70 -11.14 6.93 0.69
C VAL A 70 -9.76 6.28 0.78
N ARG A 71 -8.69 7.02 1.11
CA ARG A 71 -7.34 6.45 1.26
C ARG A 71 -7.34 5.30 2.25
N GLU A 72 -7.92 5.49 3.43
CA GLU A 72 -7.97 4.45 4.46
C GLU A 72 -8.73 3.21 4.01
N ALA A 73 -9.91 3.41 3.39
CA ALA A 73 -10.71 2.31 2.86
C ALA A 73 -9.94 1.52 1.79
N ILE A 74 -9.22 2.20 0.89
CA ILE A 74 -8.40 1.56 -0.14
C ILE A 74 -7.21 0.80 0.47
N VAL A 75 -6.54 1.33 1.49
CA VAL A 75 -5.46 0.62 2.20
C VAL A 75 -5.98 -0.68 2.83
N GLN A 76 -7.16 -0.65 3.47
CA GLN A 76 -7.81 -1.85 4.01
C GLN A 76 -8.18 -2.85 2.90
N LEU A 77 -8.66 -2.36 1.75
CA LEU A 77 -8.96 -3.19 0.59
C LEU A 77 -7.71 -3.91 0.07
N PHE A 78 -6.56 -3.24 -0.01
CA PHE A 78 -5.30 -3.88 -0.41
C PHE A 78 -4.94 -5.08 0.45
N ALA A 79 -5.07 -4.96 1.78
CA ALA A 79 -4.83 -6.08 2.69
C ALA A 79 -5.79 -7.26 2.43
N SER A 80 -7.05 -6.99 2.09
CA SER A 80 -8.01 -8.02 1.67
C SER A 80 -7.62 -8.67 0.33
N LEU A 81 -7.24 -7.86 -0.66
CA LEU A 81 -6.86 -8.33 -2.00
C LEU A 81 -5.56 -9.14 -2.01
N ARG A 82 -4.64 -8.86 -1.07
CA ARG A 82 -3.45 -9.69 -0.85
C ARG A 82 -3.79 -11.10 -0.39
N ARG A 83 -4.69 -11.22 0.58
CA ARG A 83 -5.19 -12.53 1.07
C ARG A 83 -5.94 -13.30 -0.03
N ARG A 84 -6.56 -12.59 -0.96
CA ARG A 84 -7.30 -13.16 -2.11
C ARG A 84 -6.43 -13.37 -3.36
N GLY A 85 -5.11 -13.21 -3.25
CA GLY A 85 -4.18 -13.47 -4.34
C GLY A 85 -4.35 -12.55 -5.56
N VAL A 86 -4.95 -11.38 -5.39
CA VAL A 86 -5.05 -10.36 -6.46
C VAL A 86 -3.79 -9.49 -6.48
N VAL A 87 -3.36 -9.10 -5.29
CA VAL A 87 -2.21 -8.22 -5.06
C VAL A 87 -1.11 -9.03 -4.39
N ALA A 88 0.12 -8.94 -4.88
CA ALA A 88 1.28 -9.49 -4.19
C ALA A 88 1.82 -8.50 -3.15
N ASP A 89 1.98 -7.25 -3.56
CA ASP A 89 2.60 -6.21 -2.75
C ASP A 89 2.04 -4.82 -3.04
N VAL A 90 2.19 -3.91 -2.06
CA VAL A 90 1.77 -2.52 -2.18
C VAL A 90 2.82 -1.61 -1.54
N MET A 91 3.21 -0.56 -2.25
CA MET A 91 4.13 0.46 -1.78
C MET A 91 3.51 1.85 -1.98
N GLU A 92 3.54 2.69 -0.95
CA GLU A 92 3.17 4.11 -1.12
C GLU A 92 4.26 4.81 -1.94
N HIS A 93 3.86 5.42 -3.06
CA HIS A 93 4.79 6.09 -3.98
C HIS A 93 4.99 7.57 -3.64
N THR A 94 3.87 8.26 -3.44
CA THR A 94 3.77 9.60 -2.84
C THR A 94 2.53 9.64 -1.96
N PRO A 95 2.38 10.62 -1.04
CA PRO A 95 1.21 10.70 -0.18
C PRO A 95 -0.10 10.59 -0.98
N GLY A 96 -0.90 9.56 -0.70
CA GLY A 96 -2.18 9.32 -1.38
C GLY A 96 -2.06 8.69 -2.77
N SER A 97 -0.94 8.06 -3.09
CA SER A 97 -0.75 7.24 -4.28
C SER A 97 0.04 5.97 -3.97
N PHE A 98 -0.37 4.85 -4.55
CA PHE A 98 0.16 3.54 -4.24
C PHE A 98 0.51 2.78 -5.51
N VAL A 99 1.70 2.20 -5.54
CA VAL A 99 2.06 1.21 -6.55
C VAL A 99 1.64 -0.16 -6.03
N VAL A 100 0.85 -0.85 -6.83
CA VAL A 100 0.32 -2.19 -6.56
C VAL A 100 1.00 -3.17 -7.50
N THR A 101 1.67 -4.17 -6.94
CA THR A 101 2.23 -5.30 -7.70
C THR A 101 1.20 -6.42 -7.71
N PHE A 102 0.83 -6.91 -8.89
CA PHE A 102 -0.17 -7.97 -9.00
C PHE A 102 0.40 -9.34 -8.65
N ALA A 103 -0.42 -10.18 -8.01
CA ALA A 103 -0.07 -11.58 -7.81
C ALA A 103 -0.24 -12.36 -9.12
N LYS A 104 0.58 -13.40 -9.29
CA LYS A 104 0.39 -14.37 -10.39
C LYS A 104 -0.98 -15.03 -10.22
N LEU A 105 -1.67 -15.35 -11.32
CA LEU A 105 -3.00 -15.97 -11.26
C LEU A 105 -3.02 -17.31 -10.49
N ASN A 106 -1.87 -17.99 -10.41
CA ASN A 106 -1.71 -19.25 -9.66
C ASN A 106 -1.15 -19.05 -8.23
N ALA A 107 -0.96 -17.81 -7.77
CA ALA A 107 -0.24 -17.53 -6.52
C ALA A 107 -0.86 -18.15 -5.26
N LEU A 108 -2.19 -18.36 -5.24
CA LEU A 108 -2.87 -19.07 -4.16
C LEU A 108 -2.59 -20.57 -4.16
N ARG A 109 -2.37 -21.17 -5.34
CA ARG A 109 -2.03 -22.59 -5.52
C ARG A 109 -0.56 -22.87 -5.21
N ASP A 110 0.33 -21.96 -5.60
CA ASP A 110 1.78 -22.09 -5.42
C ASP A 110 2.27 -21.59 -4.06
N ALA A 111 1.40 -21.07 -3.19
CA ALA A 111 1.80 -20.57 -1.88
C ALA A 111 2.17 -21.73 -0.94
N PRO A 112 3.44 -21.88 -0.51
CA PRO A 112 3.73 -22.76 0.61
C PRO A 112 2.99 -22.23 1.83
N GLN A 113 2.24 -23.12 2.49
CA GLN A 113 1.51 -22.84 3.72
C GLN A 113 2.51 -22.24 4.73
N ARG A 114 2.44 -20.92 4.98
CA ARG A 114 3.34 -20.29 5.95
C ARG A 114 3.09 -20.90 7.32
N ALA A 115 4.05 -21.68 7.79
CA ALA A 115 4.16 -22.04 9.19
C ALA A 115 4.06 -20.75 10.01
N ARG A 116 3.04 -20.68 10.87
CA ARG A 116 3.03 -19.70 11.96
C ARG A 116 4.28 -20.00 12.77
N ASN A 117 5.23 -19.07 12.82
CA ASN A 117 6.23 -19.10 13.88
C ASN A 117 5.50 -18.77 15.19
N PRO A 118 5.46 -19.67 16.18
CA PRO A 118 5.12 -19.32 17.54
C PRO A 118 6.43 -18.95 18.27
N HIS A 119 6.57 -17.69 18.68
CA HIS A 119 7.40 -17.20 19.80
C HIS A 119 7.60 -15.68 19.62
N GLU A 120 7.59 -14.81 20.61
CA GLU A 120 7.23 -14.83 22.05
C GLU A 120 7.44 -13.37 22.56
N PRO A 121 7.26 -13.04 23.86
CA PRO A 121 6.88 -11.71 24.31
C PRO A 121 8.06 -10.74 24.45
N VAL A 122 7.66 -9.48 24.72
CA VAL A 122 8.47 -8.30 25.02
C VAL A 122 9.54 -8.59 26.10
N THR A 123 10.79 -8.24 25.83
CA THR A 123 11.78 -7.87 26.87
C THR A 123 12.74 -6.85 26.27
N SER A 124 12.50 -5.58 26.58
CA SER A 124 13.44 -4.49 26.30
C SER A 124 14.54 -4.49 27.35
N ALA A 125 15.76 -4.63 26.87
CA ALA A 125 16.97 -4.87 27.62
C ALA A 125 17.36 -3.75 28.61
N GLN A 126 17.87 -4.18 29.77
CA GLN A 126 18.91 -3.47 30.53
C GLN A 126 20.14 -3.23 29.65
N ARG A 127 20.81 -2.08 29.82
CA ARG A 127 22.26 -1.79 29.65
C ARG A 127 22.45 -0.36 30.17
N GLN A 128 23.43 0.03 30.99
CA GLN A 128 24.72 -0.56 31.38
C GLN A 128 25.39 0.33 32.49
N PRO A 129 26.66 0.13 32.93
CA PRO A 129 27.00 -0.15 34.34
C PRO A 129 28.09 0.76 34.95
N ALA A 130 28.62 0.30 36.11
CA ALA A 130 29.95 0.56 36.71
C ALA A 130 30.14 1.87 37.49
N ASP A 131 30.99 1.97 38.50
CA ASP A 131 31.47 1.10 39.58
C ASP A 131 32.22 2.05 40.53
N HIS A 132 32.37 1.66 41.79
CA HIS A 132 33.36 2.12 42.78
C HIS A 132 33.42 3.59 43.25
N ARG A 133 33.13 3.76 44.56
CA ARG A 133 34.08 4.32 45.52
C ARG A 133 33.76 3.87 46.96
N GLY A 134 34.68 3.12 47.60
CA GLY A 134 34.88 3.14 49.07
C GLY A 134 35.39 4.52 49.48
N GLU A 135 35.44 4.97 50.73
CA GLU A 135 35.47 4.44 52.11
C GLU A 135 35.14 5.66 53.02
N PRO A 136 35.27 5.65 54.37
CA PRO A 136 35.55 4.57 55.32
C PRO A 136 34.41 4.30 56.33
#